data_AF-A0A5C4RUK9-F1
#
_entry.id   AF-A0A5C4RUK9-F1
#
_cell.length_a   1.000
_cell.length_b   1.000
_cell.length_c   1.000
_cell.angle_alpha   90.00
_cell.angle_beta   90.00
_cell.angle_gamma   90.00
#
_symmetry.space_group_name_H-M   'P 1'
#
loop_
_entity.id
_entity.type
_entity.pdbx_description
1 polymer ?
#
loop_
_entity_poly.entity_id
_entity_poly.type
_entity_poly.pdbx_seq_one_letter_code
_entity_poly.pdbx_strand_id
1 'polypeptide(L)'
;MGQELRPAGQCRRVPRPGVLVRRHHRLQVGQPRQRLPAAPVRWRDGGLGGRLRPAAARRRRHLPLFRGGLVRGRLPEDHLPSQPDPGHPPHDLFDPGRLRLGHEQSLRRREQAPPGGAGAAVLRLIALVLLAALAGCLPPARPGPPDEVPLLRLAPSALPGGMAAQQRLSFEHGGRRQVVDALVEVDAEAVRVVIHAQGQVALRLDWDGSTLTQTRADWLPPQLSAERVLSDLQLVYWPVDAVDAALPPAWHFSGPEQSRKLMHSDEIVAHVQRVSEQRRVLRQNRHRYMLQIDSVPVIP
;
A
#
# COMPACT_ATOMS: atom_id res chain seq x y z
N MET A 1 -0.37 -69.94 37.13
CA MET A 1 -0.41 -70.81 35.93
C MET A 1 -0.30 -69.89 34.73
N GLY A 2 0.63 -70.15 33.81
CA GLY A 2 1.08 -69.13 32.86
C GLY A 2 0.54 -69.30 31.43
N GLN A 3 0.98 -68.39 30.57
CA GLN A 3 1.51 -68.70 29.24
C GLN A 3 2.37 -67.51 28.78
N GLU A 4 3.68 -67.72 28.70
CA GLU A 4 4.62 -66.77 28.09
C GLU A 4 4.82 -67.04 26.60
N LEU A 5 5.32 -66.02 25.91
CA LEU A 5 5.30 -65.89 24.45
C LEU A 5 6.35 -66.77 23.75
N ARG A 6 6.00 -67.32 22.59
CA ARG A 6 6.95 -67.91 21.63
C ARG A 6 7.47 -66.83 20.67
N PRO A 7 8.79 -66.74 20.42
CA PRO A 7 9.35 -66.01 19.29
C PRO A 7 9.91 -66.94 18.20
N ALA A 8 9.52 -66.69 16.95
CA ALA A 8 10.15 -67.15 15.71
C ALA A 8 9.65 -66.26 14.55
N GLY A 9 10.43 -65.87 13.55
CA GLY A 9 11.86 -66.05 13.27
C GLY A 9 12.22 -65.53 11.87
N GLN A 10 13.50 -65.67 11.48
CA GLN A 10 14.10 -65.32 10.17
C GLN A 10 14.27 -63.81 9.87
N CYS A 11 15.44 -63.24 9.52
CA CYS A 11 16.64 -63.64 8.74
C CYS A 11 16.57 -63.38 7.22
N ARG A 12 17.28 -62.34 6.75
CA ARG A 12 18.36 -62.38 5.72
C ARG A 12 18.88 -60.95 5.44
N ARG A 13 20.14 -60.66 5.80
CA ARG A 13 21.39 -60.79 4.99
C ARG A 13 21.63 -59.65 3.99
N VAL A 14 22.55 -58.76 4.38
CA VAL A 14 23.29 -57.81 3.53
C VAL A 14 24.32 -58.55 2.66
N PRO A 15 24.61 -58.06 1.45
CA PRO A 15 26.01 -58.04 0.99
C PRO A 15 26.45 -56.72 0.30
N ARG A 16 27.71 -56.35 0.57
CA ARG A 16 28.63 -55.45 -0.17
C ARG A 16 30.00 -56.19 -0.20
N PRO A 17 31.06 -55.74 -0.91
CA PRO A 17 31.19 -54.78 -2.02
C PRO A 17 31.92 -55.42 -3.25
N GLY A 18 32.30 -54.66 -4.29
CA GLY A 18 33.18 -55.21 -5.35
C GLY A 18 33.44 -54.34 -6.59
N VAL A 19 34.57 -53.63 -6.59
CA VAL A 19 35.23 -52.84 -7.66
C VAL A 19 35.25 -53.47 -9.06
N LEU A 20 35.17 -52.65 -10.12
CA LEU A 20 35.97 -52.84 -11.36
C LEU A 20 36.21 -51.53 -12.14
N VAL A 21 37.48 -51.30 -12.51
CA VAL A 21 37.97 -50.18 -13.34
C VAL A 21 38.48 -50.75 -14.67
N ARG A 22 38.23 -50.08 -15.80
CA ARG A 22 39.02 -50.27 -17.04
C ARG A 22 39.12 -48.99 -17.88
N ARG A 23 40.22 -48.88 -18.64
CA ARG A 23 40.65 -47.71 -19.43
C ARG A 23 40.79 -48.05 -20.92
N HIS A 24 40.98 -47.00 -21.73
CA HIS A 24 41.49 -46.97 -23.11
C HIS A 24 40.45 -47.38 -24.19
N HIS A 25 40.39 -46.73 -25.37
CA HIS A 25 41.50 -46.42 -26.28
C HIS A 25 41.48 -45.01 -26.94
N ARG A 26 42.53 -44.71 -27.72
CA ARG A 26 42.88 -43.37 -28.29
C ARG A 26 43.48 -43.51 -29.69
N LEU A 27 42.95 -42.76 -30.67
CA LEU A 27 43.51 -42.42 -31.99
C LEU A 27 42.87 -41.03 -32.33
N GLN A 28 43.52 -39.88 -32.61
CA GLN A 28 44.71 -39.52 -33.41
C GLN A 28 44.57 -39.95 -34.88
N VAL A 29 44.67 -39.13 -35.94
CA VAL A 29 45.24 -37.77 -36.23
C VAL A 29 44.27 -37.04 -37.21
N GLY A 30 44.17 -35.71 -37.40
CA GLY A 30 44.92 -34.52 -36.94
C GLY A 30 44.31 -33.19 -37.45
N GLN A 31 45.13 -32.31 -38.06
CA GLN A 31 44.76 -31.01 -38.70
C GLN A 31 45.78 -30.71 -39.86
N PRO A 32 45.92 -29.50 -40.48
CA PRO A 32 45.06 -28.30 -40.59
C PRO A 32 44.93 -27.71 -42.03
N ARG A 33 44.08 -26.67 -42.19
CA ARG A 33 44.03 -25.55 -43.18
C ARG A 33 42.55 -25.13 -43.35
N GLN A 34 42.14 -23.88 -43.57
CA GLN A 34 42.86 -22.60 -43.78
C GLN A 34 41.95 -21.45 -43.29
N ARG A 35 42.51 -20.36 -42.76
CA ARG A 35 41.79 -19.08 -42.61
C ARG A 35 41.80 -18.33 -43.95
N LEU A 36 40.66 -17.79 -44.36
CA LEU A 36 40.55 -16.63 -45.26
C LEU A 36 39.34 -15.79 -44.81
N PRO A 37 39.41 -14.44 -44.79
CA PRO A 37 38.35 -13.59 -44.26
C PRO A 37 37.34 -13.20 -45.35
N ALA A 38 36.05 -13.18 -45.03
CA ALA A 38 34.99 -12.70 -45.92
C ALA A 38 34.41 -11.36 -45.42
N ALA A 39 34.64 -10.31 -46.23
CA ALA A 39 33.96 -9.02 -46.36
C ALA A 39 33.30 -8.32 -45.14
N PRO A 40 33.62 -7.03 -44.87
CA PRO A 40 32.84 -6.22 -43.95
C PRO A 40 31.48 -5.83 -44.57
N VAL A 41 30.40 -6.06 -43.82
CA VAL A 41 29.06 -5.59 -44.23
C VAL A 41 28.95 -4.08 -44.00
N ARG A 42 28.59 -3.38 -45.07
CA ARG A 42 28.50 -1.92 -45.17
C ARG A 42 27.24 -1.41 -44.47
N TRP A 43 27.37 -0.91 -43.24
CA TRP A 43 26.30 -0.15 -42.58
C TRP A 43 25.99 1.10 -43.40
N ARG A 44 24.70 1.33 -43.66
CA ARG A 44 24.19 2.57 -44.25
C ARG A 44 23.76 3.51 -43.14
N ASP A 45 24.42 4.65 -43.03
CA ASP A 45 23.91 5.78 -42.24
C ASP A 45 22.63 6.34 -42.87
N GLY A 46 21.49 5.92 -42.33
CA GLY A 46 20.16 6.41 -42.68
C GLY A 46 19.74 7.61 -41.82
N GLY A 47 20.54 8.67 -41.81
CA GLY A 47 20.29 9.88 -41.02
C GLY A 47 19.11 10.71 -41.54
N LEU A 48 17.86 10.31 -41.24
CA LEU A 48 16.66 11.12 -41.48
C LEU A 48 16.28 11.93 -40.24
N GLY A 49 16.93 13.09 -40.09
CA GLY A 49 16.52 14.14 -39.16
C GLY A 49 15.18 14.75 -39.58
N GLY A 50 14.07 14.16 -39.15
CA GLY A 50 12.70 14.53 -39.53
C GLY A 50 11.92 15.21 -38.41
N ARG A 51 12.01 16.54 -38.34
CA ARG A 51 11.16 17.50 -37.60
C ARG A 51 9.87 16.94 -36.98
N LEU A 52 9.73 17.02 -35.65
CA LEU A 52 8.42 17.13 -34.99
C LEU A 52 8.45 18.24 -33.93
N ARG A 53 7.78 19.36 -34.22
CA ARG A 53 7.27 20.34 -33.25
C ARG A 53 5.74 20.22 -33.22
N PRO A 54 5.06 20.73 -32.16
CA PRO A 54 3.92 20.03 -31.59
C PRO A 54 2.58 20.29 -32.29
N ALA A 55 1.70 19.29 -32.27
CA ALA A 55 0.28 19.43 -32.59
C ALA A 55 -0.55 19.23 -31.33
N ALA A 56 -1.05 20.33 -30.77
CA ALA A 56 -2.11 20.29 -29.76
C ALA A 56 -3.49 20.04 -30.42
N ALA A 57 -4.48 19.73 -29.57
CA ALA A 57 -5.92 19.84 -29.83
C ALA A 57 -6.57 18.90 -30.88
N ARG A 58 -7.11 17.76 -30.40
CA ARG A 58 -8.38 17.07 -30.78
C ARG A 58 -8.39 15.70 -30.06
N ARG A 59 -9.46 15.21 -29.42
CA ARG A 59 -10.89 15.57 -29.44
C ARG A 59 -11.53 15.39 -28.04
N ARG A 60 -12.21 16.41 -27.51
CA ARG A 60 -13.28 16.22 -26.50
C ARG A 60 -14.63 16.48 -27.19
N ARG A 61 -15.29 15.43 -27.71
CA ARG A 61 -16.70 15.45 -28.13
C ARG A 61 -17.28 14.03 -28.06
N HIS A 62 -17.88 13.68 -26.91
CA HIS A 62 -19.18 13.00 -26.79
C HIS A 62 -19.53 12.84 -25.31
N LEU A 63 -20.41 13.71 -24.82
CA LEU A 63 -21.16 13.50 -23.59
C LEU A 63 -22.64 13.57 -23.98
N PRO A 64 -23.47 12.55 -23.70
CA PRO A 64 -24.91 12.66 -23.84
C PRO A 64 -25.46 13.53 -22.70
N LEU A 65 -26.30 14.52 -23.07
CA LEU A 65 -27.01 15.36 -22.12
C LEU A 65 -28.21 14.60 -21.54
N PHE A 66 -28.11 14.14 -20.28
CA PHE A 66 -29.29 13.67 -19.56
C PHE A 66 -30.14 14.86 -19.10
N ARG A 67 -31.28 15.07 -19.77
CA ARG A 67 -32.35 15.96 -19.28
C ARG A 67 -33.06 15.30 -18.08
N GLY A 68 -32.84 15.82 -16.88
CA GLY A 68 -33.66 15.50 -15.71
C GLY A 68 -35.04 16.15 -15.84
N GLY A 69 -36.07 15.34 -16.10
CA GLY A 69 -37.47 15.78 -16.04
C GLY A 69 -37.96 15.81 -14.60
N LEU A 70 -38.17 17.01 -14.06
CA LEU A 70 -38.62 17.21 -12.68
C LEU A 70 -40.16 17.08 -12.59
N VAL A 71 -40.65 15.86 -12.36
CA VAL A 71 -42.08 15.60 -12.15
C VAL A 71 -42.45 15.94 -10.70
N ARG A 72 -43.12 17.08 -10.50
CA ARG A 72 -43.74 17.44 -9.22
C ARG A 72 -45.04 16.66 -9.04
N GLY A 73 -45.02 15.57 -8.28
CA GLY A 73 -46.23 14.97 -7.73
C GLY A 73 -46.81 15.84 -6.62
N ARG A 74 -48.06 16.31 -6.76
CA ARG A 74 -48.83 16.86 -5.64
C ARG A 74 -49.30 15.71 -4.76
N LEU A 75 -49.15 15.86 -3.44
CA LEU A 75 -49.93 15.11 -2.45
C LEU A 75 -51.20 15.91 -2.13
N PRO A 76 -52.37 15.27 -1.95
CA PRO A 76 -53.56 15.94 -1.44
C PRO A 76 -53.42 16.27 0.05
N GLU A 77 -53.83 17.48 0.43
CA GLU A 77 -54.10 17.84 1.82
C GLU A 77 -55.53 17.43 2.16
N ASP A 78 -55.74 16.78 3.30
CA ASP A 78 -57.02 16.81 4.02
C ASP A 78 -56.83 16.42 5.50
N HIS A 79 -57.69 16.96 6.36
CA HIS A 79 -57.76 16.77 7.82
C HIS A 79 -56.75 17.53 8.71
N LEU A 80 -57.03 18.83 8.87
CA LEU A 80 -56.83 19.53 10.16
C LEU A 80 -57.71 18.92 11.27
N PRO A 81 -57.41 19.20 12.54
CA PRO A 81 -58.29 20.18 13.21
C PRO A 81 -57.55 21.36 13.87
N SER A 82 -58.32 22.40 14.17
CA SER A 82 -57.84 23.75 14.47
C SER A 82 -57.46 24.02 15.93
N GLN A 83 -56.73 25.13 16.09
CA GLN A 83 -56.25 25.81 17.30
C GLN A 83 -57.35 26.19 18.33
N PRO A 84 -56.99 26.64 19.55
CA PRO A 84 -56.83 28.10 19.72
C PRO A 84 -55.63 28.57 20.58
N ASP A 85 -55.13 29.75 20.20
CA ASP A 85 -54.28 30.70 20.96
C ASP A 85 -55.08 31.34 22.14
N PRO A 86 -54.57 32.30 22.97
CA PRO A 86 -53.35 33.12 22.83
C PRO A 86 -52.43 33.26 24.07
N GLY A 87 -51.15 33.60 23.84
CA GLY A 87 -50.20 33.97 24.92
C GLY A 87 -48.93 34.73 24.47
N HIS A 88 -48.95 36.06 24.58
CA HIS A 88 -47.83 37.01 24.46
C HIS A 88 -48.16 38.24 25.35
N PRO A 89 -47.21 39.15 25.71
CA PRO A 89 -45.81 39.29 25.28
C PRO A 89 -44.84 39.42 26.52
N PRO A 90 -43.88 40.38 26.62
CA PRO A 90 -42.48 40.20 26.22
C PRO A 90 -41.45 40.47 27.34
N HIS A 91 -40.17 40.15 27.09
CA HIS A 91 -39.04 40.76 27.80
C HIS A 91 -37.91 41.19 26.85
N ASP A 92 -38.08 42.41 26.32
CA ASP A 92 -37.14 43.53 26.30
C ASP A 92 -35.61 43.32 26.48
N LEU A 93 -34.91 43.97 25.54
CA LEU A 93 -33.81 44.93 25.75
C LEU A 93 -32.56 44.47 26.53
N PHE A 94 -31.48 44.21 25.77
CA PHE A 94 -30.14 44.65 26.15
C PHE A 94 -29.70 45.83 25.26
N ASP A 95 -29.70 47.01 25.86
CA ASP A 95 -29.44 48.32 25.26
C ASP A 95 -27.93 48.60 25.08
N PRO A 96 -27.47 49.09 23.90
CA PRO A 96 -26.07 49.48 23.69
C PRO A 96 -25.74 50.87 24.27
N GLY A 97 -25.41 50.91 25.57
CA GLY A 97 -25.13 52.12 26.34
C GLY A 97 -23.64 52.50 26.51
N ARG A 98 -23.21 53.48 25.70
CA ARG A 98 -22.03 54.35 25.85
C ARG A 98 -21.53 54.64 27.28
N LEU A 99 -20.20 54.74 27.42
CA LEU A 99 -19.55 55.74 28.28
C LEU A 99 -18.55 56.57 27.46
N ARG A 100 -18.72 57.90 27.48
CA ARG A 100 -17.81 58.87 26.83
C ARG A 100 -16.90 59.52 27.86
N LEU A 101 -15.62 59.61 27.51
CA LEU A 101 -14.68 60.70 27.78
C LEU A 101 -15.04 61.70 28.89
N GLY A 102 -14.26 61.67 29.98
CA GLY A 102 -13.91 62.86 30.76
C GLY A 102 -12.47 63.28 30.42
N HIS A 103 -12.26 64.55 30.09
CA HIS A 103 -10.93 65.17 30.04
C HIS A 103 -10.49 65.51 31.47
N GLU A 104 -9.19 65.39 31.76
CA GLU A 104 -8.35 66.45 32.33
C GLU A 104 -6.88 65.96 32.37
N GLN A 105 -5.99 66.75 31.74
CA GLN A 105 -4.59 67.08 32.07
C GLN A 105 -3.67 66.12 32.90
N SER A 106 -2.35 66.04 32.69
CA SER A 106 -1.48 66.44 31.57
C SER A 106 -0.04 65.88 31.77
N LEU A 107 0.80 66.02 30.74
CA LEU A 107 2.27 66.15 30.80
C LEU A 107 3.17 64.95 31.21
N ARG A 108 4.11 64.69 30.29
CA ARG A 108 5.45 64.06 30.48
C ARG A 108 5.51 62.58 30.87
N ARG A 109 5.65 61.72 29.84
CA ARG A 109 6.74 60.74 29.87
C ARG A 109 7.46 60.59 28.52
N ARG A 110 8.54 61.38 28.42
CA ARG A 110 9.73 61.22 27.58
C ARG A 110 9.93 59.80 27.06
N GLU A 111 9.96 59.64 25.74
CA GLU A 111 10.46 58.42 25.10
C GLU A 111 11.88 58.13 25.60
N GLN A 112 12.07 56.95 26.18
CA GLN A 112 13.39 56.45 26.53
C GLN A 112 13.80 55.42 25.48
N ALA A 113 14.59 55.87 24.50
CA ALA A 113 15.42 54.96 23.73
C ALA A 113 16.30 54.15 24.70
N PRO A 114 16.35 52.82 24.60
CA PRO A 114 17.22 52.03 25.46
C PRO A 114 18.69 52.31 25.09
N PRO A 115 19.57 52.61 26.06
CA PRO A 115 20.98 52.77 25.79
C PRO A 115 21.59 51.45 25.30
N GLY A 116 22.53 51.53 24.36
CA GLY A 116 23.33 50.40 23.90
C GLY A 116 24.28 49.89 24.98
N GLY A 117 23.75 49.15 25.96
CA GLY A 117 24.52 48.43 26.96
C GLY A 117 24.82 47.00 26.50
N ALA A 118 26.01 46.49 26.83
CA ALA A 118 26.43 45.12 26.50
C ALA A 118 25.46 44.02 27.02
N GLY A 119 24.63 44.32 28.02
CA GLY A 119 23.55 43.45 28.48
C GLY A 119 22.50 43.13 27.41
N ALA A 120 22.28 43.99 26.40
CA ALA A 120 21.35 43.70 25.31
C ALA A 120 21.85 42.56 24.38
N ALA A 121 23.17 42.40 24.24
CA ALA A 121 23.76 41.27 23.52
C ALA A 121 23.58 39.97 24.33
N VAL A 122 23.80 40.02 25.65
CA VAL A 122 23.59 38.87 26.55
C VAL A 122 22.11 38.46 26.58
N LEU A 123 21.16 39.41 26.66
CA LEU A 123 19.73 39.12 26.65
C LEU A 123 19.27 38.53 25.30
N ARG A 124 19.83 39.00 24.18
CA ARG A 124 19.58 38.41 22.85
C ARG A 124 20.17 37.00 22.71
N LEU A 125 21.34 36.74 23.30
CA LEU A 125 21.95 35.40 23.35
C LEU A 125 21.09 34.43 24.18
N ILE A 126 20.62 34.87 25.35
CA ILE A 126 19.71 34.08 26.19
C ILE A 126 18.41 33.77 25.43
N ALA A 127 17.81 34.76 24.74
CA ALA A 127 16.62 34.55 23.93
C ALA A 127 16.85 33.56 22.76
N LEU A 128 18.02 33.61 22.11
CA LEU A 128 18.37 32.68 21.03
C LEU A 128 18.57 31.24 21.55
N VAL A 129 19.21 31.08 22.71
CA VAL A 129 19.38 29.77 23.37
C VAL A 129 18.02 29.22 23.83
N LEU A 130 17.11 30.07 24.32
CA LEU A 130 15.77 29.65 24.72
C LEU A 130 14.91 29.20 23.51
N LEU A 131 15.06 29.86 22.35
CA LEU A 131 14.41 29.42 21.10
C LEU A 131 15.01 28.11 20.56
N ALA A 132 16.33 27.91 20.67
CA ALA A 132 16.97 26.65 20.28
C ALA A 132 16.50 25.46 21.16
N ALA A 133 16.22 25.70 22.44
CA ALA A 133 15.70 24.67 23.35
C ALA A 133 14.27 24.19 23.02
N LEU A 134 13.49 24.97 22.27
CA LEU A 134 12.10 24.64 21.88
C LEU A 134 12.00 23.83 20.58
N ALA A 135 13.09 23.66 19.82
CA ALA A 135 13.11 22.86 18.60
C ALA A 135 13.19 21.33 18.85
N GLY A 136 13.32 20.90 20.11
CA GLY A 136 13.67 19.53 20.51
C GLY A 136 12.50 18.59 20.84
N CYS A 137 11.30 18.81 20.28
CA CYS A 137 10.13 17.95 20.54
C CYS A 137 9.34 17.62 19.26
N LEU A 138 9.97 16.90 18.33
CA LEU A 138 9.19 15.93 17.53
C LEU A 138 8.82 14.78 18.48
N PRO A 139 7.52 14.52 18.75
CA PRO A 139 7.15 13.33 19.49
C PRO A 139 7.59 12.10 18.68
N PRO A 140 8.27 11.11 19.29
CA PRO A 140 8.53 9.85 18.59
C PRO A 140 7.18 9.25 18.16
N ALA A 141 7.13 8.73 16.93
CA ALA A 141 5.93 8.06 16.43
C ALA A 141 5.51 7.00 17.46
N ARG A 142 4.30 7.16 18.00
CA ARG A 142 3.77 6.28 19.05
C ARG A 142 3.88 4.85 18.54
N PRO A 143 4.56 3.93 19.23
CA PRO A 143 4.51 2.53 18.87
C PRO A 143 3.04 2.12 18.82
N GLY A 144 2.64 1.51 17.71
CA GLY A 144 1.37 0.79 17.66
C GLY A 144 1.35 -0.31 18.73
N PRO A 145 0.18 -0.89 19.05
CA PRO A 145 0.14 -2.05 19.93
C PRO A 145 1.15 -3.10 19.41
N PRO A 146 2.08 -3.61 20.25
CA PRO A 146 3.29 -4.32 19.82
C PRO A 146 3.05 -5.70 19.18
N ASP A 147 1.80 -6.03 18.87
CA ASP A 147 1.32 -7.32 18.39
C ASP A 147 0.45 -7.19 17.12
N GLU A 148 0.29 -5.99 16.56
CA GLU A 148 -0.43 -5.74 15.31
C GLU A 148 0.52 -5.73 14.10
N VAL A 149 0.12 -6.37 13.00
CA VAL A 149 0.92 -6.43 11.76
C VAL A 149 0.82 -5.07 11.06
N PRO A 150 1.95 -4.42 10.69
CA PRO A 150 1.93 -3.08 10.11
C PRO A 150 1.19 -3.07 8.76
N LEU A 151 0.36 -2.05 8.57
CA LEU A 151 -0.34 -1.79 7.32
C LEU A 151 0.58 -0.98 6.40
N LEU A 152 1.13 -1.64 5.39
CA LEU A 152 1.97 -1.01 4.38
C LEU A 152 1.16 0.00 3.55
N ARG A 153 1.81 1.13 3.24
CA ARG A 153 1.29 2.23 2.41
C ARG A 153 2.39 2.78 1.50
N LEU A 154 3.07 1.91 0.77
CA LEU A 154 4.09 2.31 -0.20
C LEU A 154 3.45 3.10 -1.37
N ALA A 155 4.21 4.00 -1.98
CA ALA A 155 3.80 4.69 -3.20
C ALA A 155 3.58 3.69 -4.36
N PRO A 156 2.62 3.95 -5.28
CA PRO A 156 2.38 3.13 -6.46
C PRO A 156 3.64 2.96 -7.33
N SER A 157 4.37 4.05 -7.54
CA SER A 157 5.66 4.11 -8.25
C SER A 157 6.78 3.24 -7.67
N ALA A 158 6.64 2.73 -6.44
CA ALA A 158 7.59 1.77 -5.86
C ALA A 158 7.42 0.34 -6.43
N LEU A 159 6.45 0.08 -7.32
CA LEU A 159 6.41 -1.11 -8.17
C LEU A 159 6.93 -0.78 -9.58
N PRO A 160 8.19 -1.16 -9.93
CA PRO A 160 8.74 -0.86 -11.25
C PRO A 160 7.96 -1.57 -12.37
N GLY A 161 7.58 -0.82 -13.40
CA GLY A 161 6.85 -1.34 -14.56
C GLY A 161 5.33 -1.48 -14.40
N GLY A 162 4.79 -1.30 -13.18
CA GLY A 162 3.36 -1.45 -12.90
C GLY A 162 2.85 -2.89 -13.12
N MET A 163 1.53 -3.07 -13.08
CA MET A 163 0.89 -4.32 -13.53
C MET A 163 -0.61 -4.14 -13.81
N ALA A 164 -1.15 -4.91 -14.74
CA ALA A 164 -2.59 -5.11 -14.92
C ALA A 164 -2.89 -6.61 -14.94
N ALA A 165 -3.76 -7.09 -14.06
CA ALA A 165 -4.06 -8.51 -13.93
C ALA A 165 -5.50 -8.77 -13.46
N GLN A 166 -6.14 -9.77 -14.07
CA GLN A 166 -7.30 -10.42 -13.49
C GLN A 166 -6.79 -11.57 -12.61
N GLN A 167 -7.27 -11.63 -11.37
CA GLN A 167 -6.79 -12.56 -10.36
C GLN A 167 -7.95 -13.36 -9.79
N ARG A 168 -7.72 -14.66 -9.57
CA ARG A 168 -8.56 -15.47 -8.70
C ARG A 168 -7.89 -15.57 -7.33
N LEU A 169 -8.59 -15.09 -6.32
CA LEU A 169 -8.14 -15.07 -4.93
C LEU A 169 -8.85 -16.19 -4.17
N SER A 170 -8.08 -17.07 -3.53
CA SER A 170 -8.57 -18.15 -2.70
C SER A 170 -8.09 -17.96 -1.28
N PHE A 171 -8.99 -17.52 -0.41
CA PHE A 171 -8.76 -17.30 1.01
C PHE A 171 -9.12 -18.55 1.81
N GLU A 172 -8.24 -18.95 2.73
CA GLU A 172 -8.49 -20.01 3.71
C GLU A 172 -8.26 -19.46 5.13
N HIS A 173 -9.31 -19.48 5.95
CA HIS A 173 -9.28 -19.02 7.34
C HIS A 173 -10.25 -19.86 8.19
N GLY A 174 -9.79 -20.35 9.35
CA GLY A 174 -10.63 -21.14 10.27
C GLY A 174 -11.26 -22.40 9.63
N GLY A 175 -10.58 -23.03 8.67
CA GLY A 175 -11.10 -24.18 7.91
C GLY A 175 -12.14 -23.81 6.83
N ARG A 176 -12.56 -22.55 6.72
CA ARG A 176 -13.44 -22.06 5.65
C ARG A 176 -12.60 -21.60 4.48
N ARG A 177 -12.97 -22.04 3.28
CA ARG A 177 -12.39 -21.57 2.01
C ARG A 177 -13.38 -20.66 1.29
N GLN A 178 -12.91 -19.52 0.81
CA GLN A 178 -13.68 -18.58 0.00
C GLN A 178 -12.89 -18.24 -1.26
N VAL A 179 -13.56 -18.20 -2.41
CA VAL A 179 -12.97 -17.82 -3.69
C VAL A 179 -13.69 -16.60 -4.21
N VAL A 180 -12.91 -15.59 -4.59
CA VAL A 180 -13.39 -14.34 -5.18
C VAL A 180 -12.49 -14.00 -6.38
N ASP A 181 -13.02 -13.27 -7.35
CA ASP A 181 -12.23 -12.79 -8.48
C ASP A 181 -11.94 -11.29 -8.28
N ALA A 182 -10.76 -10.82 -8.68
CA ALA A 182 -10.32 -9.44 -8.53
C ALA A 182 -9.71 -8.91 -9.83
N LEU A 183 -9.90 -7.63 -10.12
CA LEU A 183 -9.14 -6.89 -11.11
C LEU A 183 -8.17 -5.98 -10.36
N VAL A 184 -6.88 -6.05 -10.71
CA VAL A 184 -5.82 -5.21 -10.14
C VAL A 184 -5.14 -4.43 -11.25
N GLU A 185 -5.00 -3.13 -11.05
CA GLU A 185 -4.21 -2.22 -11.87
C GLU A 185 -3.25 -1.44 -10.96
N VAL A 186 -1.99 -1.32 -11.38
CA VAL A 186 -0.96 -0.52 -10.74
C VAL A 186 -0.20 0.23 -11.81
N ASP A 187 -0.23 1.55 -11.72
CA ASP A 187 0.60 2.46 -12.50
C ASP A 187 1.49 3.29 -11.57
N ALA A 188 2.20 4.30 -12.09
CA ALA A 188 3.09 5.14 -11.29
C ALA A 188 2.33 6.11 -10.36
N GLU A 189 1.05 6.38 -10.63
CA GLU A 189 0.20 7.34 -9.93
C GLU A 189 -0.77 6.66 -8.96
N ALA A 190 -1.26 5.45 -9.25
CA ALA A 190 -2.25 4.76 -8.42
C ALA A 190 -2.17 3.22 -8.42
N VAL A 191 -2.65 2.65 -7.31
CA VAL A 191 -3.09 1.25 -7.20
C VAL A 191 -4.62 1.22 -7.16
N ARG A 192 -5.24 0.49 -8.08
CA ARG A 192 -6.70 0.31 -8.17
C ARG A 192 -7.02 -1.18 -8.07
N VAL A 193 -7.93 -1.55 -7.16
CA VAL A 193 -8.40 -2.94 -7.04
C VAL A 193 -9.92 -2.97 -6.95
N VAL A 194 -10.54 -3.88 -7.72
CA VAL A 194 -11.96 -4.21 -7.61
C VAL A 194 -12.09 -5.70 -7.34
N ILE A 195 -12.63 -6.07 -6.18
CA ILE A 195 -12.93 -7.46 -5.80
C ILE A 195 -14.41 -7.73 -6.04
N HIS A 196 -14.71 -8.78 -6.80
CA HIS A 196 -16.04 -9.29 -7.08
C HIS A 196 -16.30 -10.59 -6.33
N ALA A 197 -17.46 -10.65 -5.66
CA ALA A 197 -17.94 -11.87 -5.01
C ALA A 197 -19.47 -11.89 -5.03
N GLN A 198 -20.07 -13.07 -5.09
CA GLN A 198 -21.54 -13.24 -5.09
C GLN A 198 -22.25 -12.38 -6.18
N GLY A 199 -21.63 -12.28 -7.37
CA GLY A 199 -22.17 -11.54 -8.52
C GLY A 199 -22.12 -10.00 -8.42
N GLN A 200 -21.54 -9.43 -7.36
CA GLN A 200 -21.51 -7.99 -7.09
C GLN A 200 -20.10 -7.51 -6.72
N VAL A 201 -19.87 -6.20 -6.73
CA VAL A 201 -18.62 -5.61 -6.21
C VAL A 201 -18.64 -5.71 -4.68
N ALA A 202 -17.65 -6.41 -4.13
CA ALA A 202 -17.45 -6.59 -2.70
C ALA A 202 -16.62 -5.45 -2.09
N LEU A 203 -15.56 -5.06 -2.81
CA LEU A 203 -14.62 -4.01 -2.43
C LEU A 203 -14.12 -3.29 -3.69
N ARG A 204 -14.11 -1.97 -3.68
CA ARG A 204 -13.25 -1.13 -4.53
C ARG A 204 -12.28 -0.39 -3.61
N LEU A 205 -11.01 -0.34 -4.01
CA LEU A 205 -10.01 0.55 -3.41
C LEU A 205 -9.23 1.28 -4.50
N ASP A 206 -8.93 2.54 -4.23
CA ASP A 206 -8.06 3.38 -5.06
C ASP A 206 -7.08 4.09 -4.12
N TRP A 207 -5.78 3.93 -4.38
CA TRP A 207 -4.66 4.43 -3.56
C TRP A 207 -3.66 5.21 -4.42
N ASP A 208 -3.47 6.49 -4.14
CA ASP A 208 -2.59 7.39 -4.92
C ASP A 208 -1.18 7.58 -4.34
N GLY A 209 -0.82 6.84 -3.29
CA GLY A 209 0.41 7.05 -2.51
C GLY A 209 0.26 7.97 -1.30
N SER A 210 -0.86 8.67 -1.16
CA SER A 210 -1.18 9.55 -0.03
C SER A 210 -2.55 9.24 0.59
N THR A 211 -3.56 9.04 -0.25
CA THR A 211 -4.97 8.91 0.12
C THR A 211 -5.47 7.54 -0.32
N LEU A 212 -6.05 6.80 0.64
CA LEU A 212 -6.76 5.55 0.36
C LEU A 212 -8.25 5.83 0.37
N THR A 213 -8.89 5.71 -0.79
CA THR A 213 -10.35 5.69 -0.88
C THR A 213 -10.83 4.26 -0.97
N GLN A 214 -11.98 3.97 -0.34
CA GLN A 214 -12.57 2.63 -0.38
C GLN A 214 -14.10 2.70 -0.48
N THR A 215 -14.66 1.71 -1.17
CA THR A 215 -16.09 1.40 -1.12
C THR A 215 -16.22 -0.10 -0.87
N ARG A 216 -16.86 -0.47 0.24
CA ARG A 216 -17.08 -1.86 0.65
C ARG A 216 -18.57 -2.16 0.73
N ALA A 217 -18.96 -3.39 0.43
CA ALA A 217 -20.32 -3.86 0.70
C ALA A 217 -20.52 -4.09 2.20
N ASP A 218 -21.73 -3.83 2.71
CA ASP A 218 -22.04 -3.94 4.15
C ASP A 218 -21.94 -5.37 4.69
N TRP A 219 -22.16 -6.36 3.84
CA TRP A 219 -22.03 -7.78 4.19
C TRP A 219 -20.56 -8.25 4.29
N LEU A 220 -19.59 -7.42 3.91
CA LEU A 220 -18.18 -7.80 3.89
C LEU A 220 -17.60 -7.84 5.33
N PRO A 221 -16.91 -8.92 5.75
CA PRO A 221 -16.31 -9.01 7.09
C PRO A 221 -15.36 -7.84 7.40
N PRO A 222 -15.32 -7.31 8.63
CA PRO A 222 -14.49 -6.15 8.97
C PRO A 222 -12.99 -6.39 8.72
N GLN A 223 -12.52 -7.63 8.84
CA GLN A 223 -11.13 -8.04 8.60
C GLN A 223 -10.68 -7.84 7.14
N LEU A 224 -11.61 -7.82 6.18
CA LEU A 224 -11.31 -7.56 4.78
C LEU A 224 -11.51 -6.07 4.49
N SER A 225 -10.50 -5.27 4.85
CA SER A 225 -10.46 -3.82 4.60
C SER A 225 -9.54 -3.48 3.42
N ALA A 226 -9.73 -2.30 2.82
CA ALA A 226 -8.87 -1.84 1.72
C ALA A 226 -7.38 -1.71 2.14
N GLU A 227 -7.12 -1.29 3.38
CA GLU A 227 -5.78 -1.17 3.94
C GLU A 227 -5.07 -2.53 4.01
N ARG A 228 -5.80 -3.57 4.44
CA ARG A 228 -5.25 -4.93 4.55
C ARG A 228 -4.98 -5.52 3.16
N VAL A 229 -5.90 -5.32 2.21
CA VAL A 229 -5.75 -5.76 0.80
C VAL A 229 -4.57 -5.06 0.13
N LEU A 230 -4.45 -3.73 0.27
CA LEU A 230 -3.30 -2.97 -0.24
C LEU A 230 -1.99 -3.48 0.36
N SER A 231 -1.95 -3.67 1.68
CA SER A 231 -0.75 -4.12 2.38
C SER A 231 -0.33 -5.54 1.98
N ASP A 232 -1.28 -6.45 1.73
CA ASP A 232 -0.98 -7.79 1.20
C ASP A 232 -0.49 -7.74 -0.25
N LEU A 233 -1.10 -6.90 -1.09
CA LEU A 233 -0.65 -6.68 -2.47
C LEU A 233 0.80 -6.18 -2.48
N GLN A 234 1.15 -5.24 -1.60
CA GLN A 234 2.50 -4.71 -1.47
C GLN A 234 3.50 -5.79 -1.00
N LEU A 235 3.18 -6.58 0.03
CA LEU A 235 4.00 -7.72 0.44
C LEU A 235 4.25 -8.73 -0.71
N VAL A 236 3.23 -8.99 -1.53
CA VAL A 236 3.31 -10.00 -2.59
C VAL A 236 4.09 -9.53 -3.82
N TYR A 237 3.95 -8.26 -4.22
CA TYR A 237 4.42 -7.77 -5.52
C TYR A 237 5.56 -6.73 -5.47
N TRP A 238 5.65 -5.87 -4.44
CA TRP A 238 6.65 -4.79 -4.44
C TRP A 238 8.07 -5.33 -4.24
N PRO A 239 9.12 -4.57 -4.62
CA PRO A 239 10.51 -4.92 -4.32
C PRO A 239 10.74 -5.10 -2.81
N VAL A 240 11.63 -6.05 -2.45
CA VAL A 240 11.87 -6.43 -1.05
C VAL A 240 12.49 -5.27 -0.26
N ASP A 241 13.45 -4.57 -0.87
CA ASP A 241 14.11 -3.37 -0.37
C ASP A 241 13.13 -2.21 -0.14
N ALA A 242 12.20 -1.98 -1.07
CA ALA A 242 11.18 -0.94 -0.91
C ALA A 242 10.24 -1.24 0.26
N VAL A 243 9.84 -2.50 0.43
CA VAL A 243 8.97 -2.94 1.54
C VAL A 243 9.70 -2.90 2.87
N ASP A 244 10.94 -3.40 2.95
CA ASP A 244 11.76 -3.40 4.17
C ASP A 244 12.01 -1.97 4.67
N ALA A 245 12.36 -1.05 3.77
CA ALA A 245 12.56 0.37 4.09
C ALA A 245 11.29 1.11 4.56
N ALA A 246 10.10 0.56 4.31
CA ALA A 246 8.82 1.11 4.74
C ALA A 246 8.31 0.53 6.08
N LEU A 247 9.02 -0.43 6.67
CA LEU A 247 8.60 -1.10 7.90
C LEU A 247 9.03 -0.32 9.17
N PRO A 248 8.28 -0.45 10.29
CA PRO A 248 8.71 0.07 11.58
C PRO A 248 9.97 -0.64 12.12
N PRO A 249 10.68 -0.06 13.11
CA PRO A 249 11.73 -0.76 13.84
C PRO A 249 11.26 -2.12 14.39
N ALA A 250 12.18 -3.08 14.48
CA ALA A 250 11.95 -4.50 14.81
C ALA A 250 11.15 -5.33 13.78
N TRP A 251 10.70 -4.74 12.68
CA TRP A 251 10.14 -5.46 11.54
C TRP A 251 11.14 -5.54 10.39
N HIS A 252 11.19 -6.69 9.71
CA HIS A 252 12.07 -6.91 8.56
C HIS A 252 11.37 -7.70 7.47
N PHE A 253 11.56 -7.33 6.21
CA PHE A 253 11.11 -8.06 5.04
C PHE A 253 12.29 -8.49 4.17
N SER A 254 12.49 -9.79 4.01
CA SER A 254 13.70 -10.32 3.37
C SER A 254 13.47 -11.63 2.62
N GLY A 255 14.43 -11.97 1.75
CA GLY A 255 14.46 -13.22 0.99
C GLY A 255 14.42 -13.01 -0.52
N PRO A 256 14.72 -14.07 -1.31
CA PRO A 256 14.68 -14.03 -2.76
C PRO A 256 13.25 -13.89 -3.31
N GLU A 257 13.13 -13.55 -4.59
CA GLU A 257 11.86 -13.33 -5.30
C GLU A 257 10.87 -14.50 -5.13
N GLN A 258 11.36 -15.74 -5.08
CA GLN A 258 10.58 -16.95 -4.94
C GLN A 258 10.04 -17.20 -3.52
N SER A 259 10.66 -16.62 -2.50
CA SER A 259 10.33 -16.90 -1.09
C SER A 259 10.74 -15.73 -0.18
N ARG A 260 9.79 -14.87 0.16
CA ARG A 260 10.01 -13.65 0.96
C ARG A 260 9.29 -13.77 2.31
N LYS A 261 9.92 -13.33 3.39
CA LYS A 261 9.38 -13.42 4.76
C LYS A 261 9.27 -12.04 5.37
N LEU A 262 8.11 -11.76 5.99
CA LEU A 262 7.93 -10.69 6.95
C LEU A 262 8.22 -11.25 8.34
N MET A 263 9.18 -10.66 9.03
CA MET A 263 9.58 -11.01 10.38
C MET A 263 9.31 -9.86 11.34
N HIS A 264 8.97 -10.19 12.58
CA HIS A 264 8.93 -9.27 13.71
C HIS A 264 9.80 -9.87 14.81
N SER A 265 10.92 -9.22 15.12
CA SER A 265 12.04 -9.86 15.82
C SER A 265 12.37 -11.23 15.16
N ASP A 266 12.36 -12.34 15.91
CA ASP A 266 12.63 -13.70 15.40
C ASP A 266 11.38 -14.44 14.86
N GLU A 267 10.18 -13.84 14.94
CA GLU A 267 8.93 -14.49 14.52
C GLU A 267 8.68 -14.30 13.01
N ILE A 268 8.43 -15.38 12.27
CA ILE A 268 7.93 -15.29 10.89
C ILE A 268 6.43 -14.97 10.93
N VAL A 269 6.11 -13.69 10.78
CA VAL A 269 4.73 -13.17 10.77
C VAL A 269 4.02 -13.51 9.46
N ALA A 270 4.70 -13.36 8.32
CA ALA A 270 4.16 -13.74 7.02
C ALA A 270 5.20 -14.36 6.09
N HIS A 271 4.75 -15.21 5.16
CA HIS A 271 5.59 -15.84 4.12
C HIS A 271 4.87 -15.74 2.77
N VAL A 272 5.50 -15.05 1.82
CA VAL A 272 5.12 -15.03 0.40
C VAL A 272 5.96 -16.07 -0.34
N GLN A 273 5.30 -16.95 -1.09
CA GLN A 273 5.92 -17.94 -1.96
C GLN A 273 5.44 -17.73 -3.41
N ARG A 274 6.37 -17.73 -4.36
CA ARG A 274 6.05 -17.80 -5.79
C ARG A 274 6.10 -19.25 -6.24
N VAL A 275 4.94 -19.81 -6.57
CA VAL A 275 4.79 -21.22 -6.99
C VAL A 275 4.97 -21.34 -8.51
N SER A 276 4.54 -20.32 -9.26
CA SER A 276 4.81 -20.17 -10.70
C SER A 276 4.79 -18.69 -11.08
N GLU A 277 4.96 -18.39 -12.37
CA GLU A 277 4.82 -17.01 -12.87
C GLU A 277 3.45 -16.39 -12.51
N GLN A 278 2.38 -17.20 -12.59
CA GLN A 278 0.99 -16.82 -12.34
C GLN A 278 0.54 -17.04 -10.89
N ARG A 279 1.11 -18.03 -10.17
CA ARG A 279 0.65 -18.43 -8.84
C ARG A 279 1.57 -17.94 -7.73
N ARG A 280 1.02 -17.10 -6.84
CA ARG A 280 1.66 -16.71 -5.57
C ARG A 280 0.80 -17.16 -4.39
N VAL A 281 1.44 -17.44 -3.25
CA VAL A 281 0.77 -17.81 -2.00
C VAL A 281 1.33 -16.95 -0.87
N LEU A 282 0.46 -16.20 -0.21
CA LEU A 282 0.74 -15.49 1.04
C LEU A 282 0.19 -16.31 2.20
N ARG A 283 1.03 -16.64 3.18
CA ARG A 283 0.63 -17.14 4.49
C ARG A 283 0.83 -16.02 5.50
N GLN A 284 -0.23 -15.65 6.19
CA GLN A 284 -0.22 -14.62 7.22
C GLN A 284 -0.47 -15.29 8.57
N ASN A 285 0.61 -15.60 9.30
CA ASN A 285 0.58 -16.48 10.46
C ASN A 285 -0.13 -15.81 11.65
N ARG A 286 0.16 -14.52 11.90
CA ARG A 286 -0.41 -13.76 13.03
C ARG A 286 -1.93 -13.56 12.88
N HIS A 287 -2.42 -13.32 11.66
CA HIS A 287 -3.86 -13.26 11.35
C HIS A 287 -4.48 -14.61 10.93
N ARG A 288 -3.69 -15.71 10.95
CA ARG A 288 -4.12 -17.09 10.71
C ARG A 288 -4.91 -17.30 9.41
N TYR A 289 -4.45 -16.74 8.29
CA TYR A 289 -5.02 -17.03 6.97
C TYR A 289 -3.96 -17.36 5.92
N MET A 290 -4.41 -18.04 4.87
CA MET A 290 -3.66 -18.22 3.63
C MET A 290 -4.45 -17.58 2.48
N LEU A 291 -3.75 -16.87 1.61
CA LEU A 291 -4.24 -16.30 0.37
C LEU A 291 -3.44 -16.90 -0.79
N GLN A 292 -4.09 -17.74 -1.61
CA GLN A 292 -3.57 -18.14 -2.91
C GLN A 292 -4.08 -17.16 -3.97
N ILE A 293 -3.16 -16.69 -4.82
CA ILE A 293 -3.42 -15.73 -5.89
C ILE A 293 -3.04 -16.39 -7.22
N ASP A 294 -4.02 -16.62 -8.08
CA ASP A 294 -3.85 -17.09 -9.45
C ASP A 294 -4.06 -15.92 -10.41
N SER A 295 -2.98 -15.41 -11.02
CA SER A 295 -2.98 -14.20 -11.86
C SER A 295 -2.96 -14.50 -13.36
N VAL A 296 -3.82 -13.83 -14.12
CA VAL A 296 -3.78 -13.75 -15.58
C VAL A 296 -3.50 -12.28 -15.97
N PRO A 297 -2.39 -11.98 -16.67
CA PRO A 297 -2.13 -10.62 -17.13
C PRO A 297 -3.25 -10.11 -18.03
N VAL A 298 -3.67 -8.86 -17.83
CA VAL A 298 -4.55 -8.15 -18.76
C VAL A 298 -3.64 -7.40 -19.72
N ILE A 299 -3.71 -7.77 -21.00
CA ILE A 299 -3.08 -7.00 -22.07
C ILE A 299 -4.03 -5.83 -22.39
N PRO A 300 -3.57 -4.56 -22.32
CA PRO A 300 -4.38 -3.39 -22.65
C PRO A 300 -4.62 -3.24 -24.17
#